data_AF-A0A3C1SAX9-F1
#
_entry.id   AF-A0A3C1SAX9-F1
#
_cell.length_a   1.000
_cell.length_b   1.000
_cell.length_c   1.000
_cell.angle_alpha   90.00
_cell.angle_beta   90.00
_cell.angle_gamma   90.00
#
_symmetry.space_group_name_H-M   'P 1'
#
loop_
_entity.id
_entity.type
_entity.pdbx_description
1 polymer ?
#
loop_
_entity_poly.entity_id
_entity_poly.type
_entity_poly.pdbx_seq_one_letter_code
_entity_poly.pdbx_strand_id
1 'polypeptide(L)'
;MLHTFIRAVLVCFLCWGTGKAAAAEDKAMTGEKIRESAIAGSWYPGESENLKKMLQDFLEKVPEPVCPGQLTALISPHAGYVYSGQTAAYAYKFLEKQSYDTVVVIAPSHRARFAGVSVYDQGGFKTPFGVMPLDTEIISALKAKDAAIRFIPEAHASEHSLEIQLP
;
A
#
# COMPACT_ATOMS: atom_id res chain seq x y z
N MET A 1 4.37 32.85 7.04
CA MET A 1 3.58 31.82 7.76
C MET A 1 3.78 30.51 7.02
N LEU A 2 4.81 29.74 7.40
CA LEU A 2 5.25 28.54 6.68
C LEU A 2 4.24 27.41 6.95
N HIS A 3 3.20 27.31 6.12
CA HIS A 3 2.33 26.13 6.13
C HIS A 3 3.14 24.99 5.53
N THR A 4 3.77 24.21 6.41
CA THR A 4 4.31 22.89 6.04
C THR A 4 3.13 22.01 5.68
N PHE A 5 2.71 22.05 4.41
CA PHE A 5 1.63 21.21 3.90
C PHE A 5 2.09 19.76 4.03
N ILE A 6 1.42 18.99 4.88
CA ILE A 6 1.52 17.53 4.87
C ILE A 6 1.03 17.09 3.49
N ARG A 7 1.94 16.55 2.67
CA ARG A 7 1.64 16.01 1.35
C ARG A 7 1.63 14.51 1.47
N ALA A 8 0.43 13.94 1.44
CA ALA A 8 0.26 12.50 1.51
C ALA A 8 -0.37 11.97 0.22
N VAL A 9 0.11 10.80 -0.20
CA VAL A 9 -0.58 9.86 -1.06
C VAL A 9 -1.20 8.84 -0.14
N LEU A 10 -2.51 8.69 -0.25
CA LEU A 10 -3.31 7.78 0.53
C LEU A 10 -3.81 6.66 -0.37
N VAL A 11 -3.78 5.43 0.13
CA VAL A 11 -4.64 4.38 -0.41
C VAL A 11 -5.24 3.55 0.71
N CYS A 12 -6.51 3.20 0.56
CA CYS A 12 -7.22 2.27 1.42
C CYS A 12 -7.50 0.98 0.63
N PHE A 13 -7.10 -0.18 1.16
CA PHE A 13 -7.34 -1.47 0.52
C PHE A 13 -8.01 -2.44 1.49
N LEU A 14 -8.86 -3.31 0.96
CA LEU A 14 -9.48 -4.39 1.72
C LEU A 14 -8.45 -5.50 2.01
N CYS A 15 -8.37 -5.95 3.25
CA CYS A 15 -7.50 -7.05 3.65
C CYS A 15 -8.21 -8.40 3.40
N TRP A 16 -7.59 -9.31 2.64
CA TRP A 16 -8.12 -10.67 2.47
C TRP A 16 -7.83 -11.50 3.72
N GLY A 17 -8.85 -11.71 4.57
CA GLY A 17 -8.77 -12.70 5.66
C GLY A 17 -8.73 -14.14 5.15
N THR A 18 -8.25 -15.09 5.98
CA THR A 18 -8.12 -16.54 5.70
C THR A 18 -9.46 -17.29 5.60
N GLY A 19 -10.49 -16.68 5.02
CA GLY A 19 -11.66 -17.36 4.51
C GLY A 19 -11.37 -17.82 3.09
N LYS A 20 -11.79 -19.05 2.74
CA LYS A 20 -11.65 -19.67 1.42
C LYS A 20 -11.52 -18.65 0.30
N ALA A 21 -10.44 -18.75 -0.47
CA ALA A 21 -10.31 -18.09 -1.75
C ALA A 21 -11.52 -18.48 -2.62
N ALA A 22 -12.57 -17.67 -2.57
CA ALA A 22 -13.23 -17.33 -3.80
C ALA A 22 -12.17 -16.53 -4.54
N ALA A 23 -11.57 -17.14 -5.57
CA ALA A 23 -10.95 -16.38 -6.62
C ALA A 23 -11.95 -15.26 -6.92
N ALA A 24 -11.57 -14.01 -6.61
CA ALA A 24 -12.28 -12.91 -7.22
C ALA A 24 -12.12 -13.18 -8.71
N GLU A 25 -13.20 -13.64 -9.32
CA GLU A 25 -13.28 -13.84 -10.75
C GLU A 25 -12.68 -12.59 -11.37
N ASP A 26 -11.82 -12.81 -12.35
CA ASP A 26 -11.27 -11.82 -13.25
C ASP A 26 -12.44 -11.25 -14.09
N LYS A 27 -13.43 -10.64 -13.42
CA LYS A 27 -14.38 -9.75 -14.05
C LYS A 27 -13.58 -8.50 -14.32
N ALA A 28 -12.97 -8.49 -15.49
CA ALA A 28 -12.57 -7.27 -16.16
C ALA A 28 -13.80 -6.34 -16.18
N MET A 29 -13.91 -5.50 -15.16
CA MET A 29 -14.84 -4.37 -15.13
C MET A 29 -14.28 -3.40 -16.15
N THR A 30 -14.79 -3.51 -17.38
CA THR A 30 -14.36 -2.72 -18.54
C THR A 30 -14.58 -1.24 -18.24
N GLY A 31 -13.51 -0.54 -17.84
CA GLY A 31 -13.50 0.90 -17.57
C GLY A 31 -12.63 1.32 -16.38
N GLU A 32 -12.20 0.40 -15.53
CA GLU A 32 -11.40 0.72 -14.35
C GLU A 32 -9.90 0.82 -14.66
N LYS A 33 -9.27 1.96 -14.34
CA LYS A 33 -7.85 2.21 -14.58
C LYS A 33 -6.99 1.58 -13.49
N ILE A 34 -6.47 0.38 -13.75
CA ILE A 34 -5.47 -0.25 -12.87
C ILE A 34 -4.18 0.57 -12.87
N ARG A 35 -3.65 0.83 -11.68
CA ARG A 35 -2.33 1.46 -11.52
C ARG A 35 -1.25 0.40 -11.62
N GLU A 36 -0.52 0.43 -12.72
CA GLU A 36 0.68 -0.40 -12.89
C GLU A 36 1.77 -0.01 -11.90
N SER A 37 2.59 -1.00 -11.55
CA SER A 37 3.76 -0.78 -10.70
C SER A 37 4.86 -0.05 -11.47
N ALA A 38 5.34 1.06 -10.92
CA ALA A 38 6.49 1.81 -11.45
C ALA A 38 7.85 1.22 -10.99
N ILE A 39 7.86 0.35 -9.98
CA ILE A 39 9.09 -0.11 -9.33
C ILE A 39 9.27 -1.64 -9.25
N ALA A 40 8.29 -2.43 -9.68
CA ALA A 40 8.44 -3.88 -9.85
C ALA A 40 9.55 -4.22 -10.84
N GLY A 41 10.37 -5.22 -10.49
CA GLY A 41 11.53 -5.64 -11.28
C GLY A 41 12.77 -4.77 -11.10
N SER A 42 12.70 -3.67 -10.35
CA SER A 42 13.85 -2.79 -10.09
C SER A 42 14.10 -2.52 -8.61
N TRP A 43 13.06 -2.19 -7.82
CA TRP A 43 13.19 -1.94 -6.38
C TRP A 43 12.87 -3.18 -5.54
N TYR A 44 12.05 -4.06 -6.09
CA TYR A 44 11.75 -5.40 -5.58
C TYR A 44 11.56 -6.36 -6.78
N PRO A 45 11.69 -7.68 -6.60
CA PRO A 45 11.48 -8.65 -7.68
C PRO A 45 10.11 -8.51 -8.37
N GLY A 46 10.11 -8.48 -9.71
CA GLY A 46 8.87 -8.37 -10.48
C GLY A 46 8.08 -9.68 -10.60
N GLU A 47 8.72 -10.81 -10.34
CA GLU A 47 8.10 -12.14 -10.36
C GLU A 47 7.61 -12.54 -8.96
N SER A 48 6.37 -13.05 -8.89
CA SER A 48 5.70 -13.39 -7.63
C SER A 48 6.51 -14.34 -6.75
N GLU A 49 7.05 -15.42 -7.32
CA GLU A 49 7.76 -16.44 -6.54
C GLU A 49 9.06 -15.90 -5.92
N ASN A 50 9.83 -15.13 -6.70
CA ASN A 50 11.05 -14.51 -6.22
C ASN A 50 10.76 -13.46 -5.13
N LEU A 51 9.69 -12.69 -5.30
CA LEU A 51 9.27 -11.69 -4.31
C LEU A 51 8.80 -12.36 -3.02
N LYS A 52 7.95 -13.38 -3.13
CA LYS A 52 7.45 -14.14 -1.98
C LYS A 52 8.58 -14.73 -1.17
N LYS A 53 9.55 -15.37 -1.84
CA LYS A 53 10.73 -15.92 -1.18
C LYS A 53 11.52 -14.84 -0.45
N MET A 54 11.79 -13.70 -1.09
CA MET A 54 12.50 -12.59 -0.47
C MET A 54 11.78 -12.05 0.78
N LEU A 55 10.45 -11.90 0.71
CA LEU A 55 9.64 -11.44 1.85
C LEU A 55 9.64 -12.45 3.01
N GLN A 56 9.49 -13.74 2.70
CA GLN A 56 9.58 -14.82 3.70
C GLN A 56 10.96 -14.83 4.38
N ASP A 57 12.04 -14.74 3.59
CA ASP A 57 13.42 -14.69 4.10
C ASP A 57 13.65 -13.48 5.03
N PHE A 58 12.94 -12.37 4.86
CA PHE A 58 13.00 -11.23 5.78
C PHE A 58 12.18 -11.48 7.05
N LEU A 59 10.95 -11.97 6.92
CA LEU A 59 10.02 -12.20 8.04
C LEU A 59 10.47 -13.32 8.97
N GLU A 60 11.15 -14.35 8.46
CA GLU A 60 11.69 -15.45 9.26
C GLU A 60 12.85 -15.02 10.18
N LYS A 61 13.58 -13.96 9.80
CA LYS A 61 14.68 -13.41 10.60
C LYS A 61 14.21 -12.50 11.72
N VAL A 62 12.93 -12.14 11.75
CA VAL A 62 12.36 -11.26 12.77
C VAL A 62 11.84 -12.11 13.94
N PRO A 63 12.35 -11.90 15.17
CA PRO A 63 11.79 -12.55 16.36
C PRO A 63 10.31 -12.22 16.52
N GLU A 64 9.56 -13.12 17.16
CA GLU A 64 8.14 -12.89 17.42
C GLU A 64 7.92 -11.58 18.20
N PRO A 65 7.21 -10.60 17.64
CA PRO A 65 7.01 -9.32 18.30
C PRO A 65 5.94 -9.42 19.40
N VAL A 66 6.12 -8.64 20.47
CA VAL A 66 5.12 -8.48 21.53
C VAL A 66 4.47 -7.12 21.40
N CYS A 67 3.16 -7.09 21.11
CA CYS A 67 2.37 -5.87 21.14
C CYS A 67 1.52 -5.87 22.43
N PRO A 68 1.75 -4.95 23.39
CA PRO A 68 0.99 -4.93 24.65
C PRO A 68 -0.47 -4.49 24.48
N GLY A 69 -0.91 -4.16 23.27
CA GLY A 69 -2.28 -3.74 22.97
C GLY A 69 -2.67 -4.05 21.52
N GLN A 70 -3.74 -3.39 21.05
CA GLN A 70 -4.18 -3.50 19.67
C GLN A 70 -3.24 -2.69 18.77
N LEU A 71 -2.68 -3.32 17.75
CA LEU A 71 -1.90 -2.62 16.74
C LEU A 71 -2.84 -1.75 15.90
N THR A 72 -2.65 -0.42 15.93
CA THR A 72 -3.45 0.54 15.15
C THR A 72 -2.70 1.10 13.96
N ALA A 73 -1.37 1.21 14.07
CA ALA A 73 -0.52 1.75 13.01
C ALA A 73 0.91 1.22 13.14
N LEU A 74 1.62 1.20 12.02
CA LEU A 74 3.06 0.95 11.95
C LEU A 74 3.73 2.00 11.07
N ILE A 75 5.05 2.13 11.22
CA ILE A 75 5.90 2.97 10.37
C ILE A 75 6.93 2.07 9.72
N SER A 76 7.09 2.19 8.40
CA SER A 76 8.00 1.37 7.61
C SER A 76 8.81 2.25 6.65
N PRO A 77 10.10 1.94 6.42
CA PRO A 77 10.89 2.60 5.38
C PRO A 77 10.38 2.23 3.97
N HIS A 78 10.68 3.08 2.98
CA HIS A 78 10.23 2.92 1.60
C HIS A 78 11.36 2.94 0.56
N ALA A 79 12.57 2.50 0.93
CA ALA A 79 13.64 2.28 -0.04
C ALA A 79 13.49 0.89 -0.69
N GLY A 80 14.25 0.63 -1.76
CA GLY A 80 14.29 -0.69 -2.40
C GLY A 80 14.56 -1.82 -1.39
N TYR A 81 13.97 -3.01 -1.62
CA TYR A 81 13.95 -4.10 -0.64
C TYR A 81 15.35 -4.59 -0.26
N VAL A 82 16.33 -4.50 -1.17
CA VAL A 82 17.73 -4.81 -0.88
C VAL A 82 18.34 -3.91 0.21
N TYR A 83 17.81 -2.70 0.39
CA TYR A 83 18.30 -1.73 1.37
C TYR A 83 17.45 -1.69 2.64
N SER A 84 16.12 -1.75 2.51
CA SER A 84 15.23 -1.55 3.66
C SER A 84 14.23 -2.68 3.93
N GLY A 85 14.18 -3.73 3.10
CA GLY A 85 13.21 -4.82 3.23
C GLY A 85 13.30 -5.53 4.58
N GLN A 86 14.52 -5.85 5.03
CA GLN A 86 14.73 -6.44 6.35
C GLN A 86 14.26 -5.54 7.50
N THR A 87 14.42 -4.22 7.37
CA THR A 87 13.97 -3.26 8.40
C THR A 87 12.45 -3.15 8.39
N ALA A 88 11.84 -3.07 7.20
CA ALA A 88 10.39 -3.07 7.05
C ALA A 88 9.76 -4.33 7.66
N ALA A 89 10.39 -5.50 7.50
CA ALA A 89 9.91 -6.76 8.06
C ALA A 89 9.71 -6.71 9.58
N TYR A 90 10.51 -5.95 10.34
CA TYR A 90 10.28 -5.77 11.78
C TYR A 90 8.94 -5.11 12.10
N ALA A 91 8.46 -4.21 11.24
CA ALA A 91 7.14 -3.60 11.36
C ALA A 91 6.04 -4.57 10.89
N TYR A 92 6.20 -5.16 9.70
CA TYR A 92 5.20 -6.06 9.12
C TYR A 92 4.99 -7.36 9.88
N LYS A 93 5.99 -7.84 10.64
CA LYS A 93 5.85 -9.05 11.48
C LYS A 93 4.72 -8.93 12.49
N PHE A 94 4.42 -7.72 12.98
CA PHE A 94 3.29 -7.49 13.89
C PHE A 94 1.92 -7.80 13.25
N LEU A 95 1.83 -7.90 11.92
CA LEU A 95 0.58 -8.18 11.21
C LEU A 95 0.26 -9.66 11.05
N GLU A 96 1.22 -10.59 11.19
CA GLU A 96 1.00 -12.03 10.89
C GLU A 96 -0.14 -12.67 11.69
N LYS A 97 -0.44 -12.13 12.88
CA LYS A 97 -1.48 -12.62 13.79
C LYS A 97 -2.65 -11.66 13.95
N GLN A 98 -2.76 -10.69 13.05
CA GLN A 98 -3.77 -9.67 13.06
C GLN A 98 -4.62 -9.75 11.80
N SER A 99 -5.87 -9.31 11.90
CA SER A 99 -6.78 -9.19 10.78
C SER A 99 -7.37 -7.78 10.79
N TYR A 100 -7.40 -7.17 9.62
CA TYR A 100 -8.02 -5.86 9.40
C TYR A 100 -9.03 -6.00 8.28
N ASP A 101 -10.10 -5.22 8.29
CA ASP A 101 -11.01 -5.14 7.15
C ASP A 101 -10.40 -4.22 6.08
N THR A 102 -9.82 -3.09 6.51
CA THR A 102 -9.19 -2.10 5.64
C THR A 102 -7.86 -1.63 6.20
N VAL A 103 -6.84 -1.56 5.33
CA VAL A 103 -5.54 -0.95 5.63
C VAL A 103 -5.40 0.36 4.88
N VAL A 104 -4.98 1.41 5.58
CA VAL A 104 -4.73 2.74 5.02
C VAL A 104 -3.22 2.99 4.97
N VAL A 105 -2.69 3.14 3.76
CA VAL A 105 -1.28 3.49 3.54
C VAL A 105 -1.18 4.98 3.28
N ILE A 106 -0.39 5.68 4.11
CA ILE A 106 -0.10 7.10 4.00
C ILE A 106 1.38 7.24 3.64
N ALA A 107 1.69 7.87 2.51
CA ALA A 107 3.06 8.05 2.05
C ALA A 107 3.33 9.47 1.54
N PRO A 108 4.56 9.99 1.59
CA PRO A 108 4.87 11.32 1.05
C PRO A 108 4.78 11.36 -0.48
N SER A 109 4.58 12.55 -1.05
CA SER A 109 4.81 12.75 -2.49
C SER A 109 6.21 13.28 -2.77
N HIS A 110 6.99 12.53 -3.55
CA HIS A 110 8.34 12.87 -3.99
C HIS A 110 8.37 13.54 -5.37
N ARG A 111 7.38 13.22 -6.23
CA ARG A 111 7.39 13.63 -7.64
C ARG A 111 6.44 14.77 -7.94
N ALA A 112 5.27 14.79 -7.31
CA ALA A 112 4.24 15.79 -7.56
C ALA A 112 4.21 16.84 -6.45
N ARG A 113 3.85 18.07 -6.83
CA ARG A 113 3.61 19.16 -5.89
C ARG A 113 2.13 19.49 -5.91
N PHE A 114 1.46 19.27 -4.79
CA PHE A 114 0.06 19.64 -4.58
C PHE A 114 -0.16 20.05 -3.12
N ALA A 115 -1.35 20.60 -2.85
CA ALA A 115 -1.84 20.87 -1.52
C ALA A 115 -2.91 19.84 -1.15
N GLY A 116 -2.95 19.44 0.12
CA GLY A 116 -3.87 18.41 0.62
C GLY A 116 -3.33 16.99 0.43
N VAL A 117 -4.24 16.03 0.25
CA VAL A 117 -3.96 14.60 0.16
C VAL A 117 -4.48 14.07 -1.17
N SER A 118 -3.63 13.34 -1.90
CA SER A 118 -4.08 12.60 -3.06
C SER A 118 -4.53 11.21 -2.64
N VAL A 119 -5.73 10.79 -3.02
CA VAL A 119 -6.21 9.42 -2.86
C VAL A 119 -6.43 8.78 -4.23
N TYR A 120 -5.96 7.55 -4.43
CA TYR A 120 -6.27 6.81 -5.66
C TYR A 120 -7.65 6.18 -5.54
N ASP A 121 -8.52 6.43 -6.51
CA ASP A 121 -9.91 6.00 -6.49
C ASP A 121 -10.33 5.29 -7.78
N GLN A 122 -9.37 4.75 -8.52
CA GLN A 122 -9.60 4.11 -9.83
C GLN A 122 -9.20 2.63 -9.78
N GLY A 123 -10.16 1.70 -9.85
CA GLY A 123 -9.88 0.26 -9.96
C GLY A 123 -9.06 -0.34 -8.82
N GLY A 124 -7.73 -0.39 -8.98
CA GLY A 124 -6.82 -1.04 -8.04
C GLY A 124 -5.34 -0.82 -8.37
N PHE A 125 -4.47 -1.43 -7.57
CA PHE A 125 -3.02 -1.37 -7.74
C PHE A 125 -2.49 -2.72 -8.18
N LYS A 126 -1.77 -2.76 -9.30
CA LYS A 126 -1.10 -3.98 -9.74
C LYS A 126 0.15 -4.21 -8.89
N THR A 127 0.24 -5.41 -8.33
CA THR A 127 1.43 -5.95 -7.68
C THR A 127 1.85 -7.25 -8.39
N PRO A 128 3.06 -7.77 -8.12
CA PRO A 128 3.44 -9.10 -8.57
C PRO A 128 2.50 -10.23 -8.08
N PHE A 129 1.74 -10.01 -7.00
CA PHE A 129 0.77 -10.99 -6.48
C PHE A 129 -0.63 -10.88 -7.09
N GLY A 130 -0.88 -9.84 -7.89
CA GLY A 130 -2.20 -9.58 -8.46
C GLY A 130 -2.63 -8.13 -8.30
N VAL A 131 -3.90 -7.84 -8.63
CA VAL A 131 -4.49 -6.51 -8.43
C VAL A 131 -5.02 -6.42 -7.01
N MET A 132 -4.53 -5.46 -6.24
CA MET A 132 -5.04 -5.16 -4.91
C MET A 132 -6.24 -4.21 -5.00
N PRO A 133 -7.42 -4.60 -4.47
CA PRO A 133 -8.66 -3.85 -4.62
C PRO A 133 -8.77 -2.70 -3.62
N LEU A 134 -9.32 -1.58 -4.06
CA LEU A 134 -9.54 -0.39 -3.23
C LEU A 134 -10.78 -0.54 -2.36
N ASP A 135 -10.72 0.03 -1.15
CA ASP A 135 -11.91 0.29 -0.35
C ASP A 135 -12.58 1.60 -0.80
N THR A 136 -13.45 1.49 -1.81
CA THR A 136 -14.10 2.64 -2.45
C THR A 136 -15.09 3.35 -1.54
N GLU A 137 -15.66 2.66 -0.55
CA GLU A 137 -16.56 3.24 0.45
C GLU A 137 -15.80 4.20 1.37
N ILE A 138 -14.68 3.74 1.94
CA ILE A 138 -13.82 4.58 2.79
C ILE A 138 -13.23 5.74 1.98
N ILE A 139 -12.75 5.49 0.76
CA ILE A 139 -12.22 6.55 -0.11
C ILE A 139 -13.28 7.62 -0.37
N SER A 140 -14.51 7.22 -0.69
CA SER A 140 -15.61 8.15 -0.94
C SER A 140 -15.97 8.94 0.31
N ALA A 141 -16.01 8.29 1.48
CA ALA A 141 -16.26 8.94 2.75
C ALA A 141 -15.19 9.99 3.09
N LEU A 142 -13.90 9.67 2.87
CA LEU A 142 -12.80 10.61 3.11
C LEU A 142 -12.89 11.85 2.20
N LYS A 143 -13.13 11.64 0.90
CA LYS A 143 -13.31 12.76 -0.06
C LYS A 143 -14.50 13.65 0.28
N ALA A 144 -15.58 13.07 0.83
CA ALA A 144 -16.75 13.82 1.26
C ALA A 144 -16.53 14.60 2.56
N LYS A 145 -15.59 14.16 3.43
CA LYS A 145 -15.28 14.83 4.70
C LYS A 145 -14.43 16.08 4.52
N ASP A 146 -13.51 16.09 3.56
CA ASP A 146 -12.63 17.23 3.31
C ASP A 146 -12.28 17.33 1.81
N ALA A 147 -12.57 18.49 1.21
CA ALA A 147 -12.26 18.78 -0.19
C ALA A 147 -10.75 18.81 -0.50
N ALA A 148 -9.89 18.90 0.53
CA ALA A 148 -8.45 18.75 0.38
C ALA A 148 -8.02 17.30 0.10
N ILE A 149 -8.91 16.31 0.28
CA ILE A 149 -8.70 14.90 -0.07
C ILE A 149 -9.37 14.64 -1.41
N ARG A 150 -8.58 14.45 -2.45
CA ARG A 150 -9.09 14.26 -3.82
C ARG A 150 -8.14 13.42 -4.66
N PHE A 151 -8.60 12.90 -5.79
CA PHE A 151 -7.70 12.25 -6.74
C PHE A 151 -6.87 13.30 -7.49
N ILE A 152 -5.55 13.13 -7.46
CA ILE A 152 -4.57 13.97 -8.18
C ILE A 152 -3.71 13.03 -9.03
N PRO A 153 -3.97 12.90 -10.34
CA PRO A 153 -3.32 11.91 -11.20
C PRO A 153 -1.78 11.94 -11.14
N GLU A 154 -1.19 13.13 -11.08
CA GLU A 154 0.26 13.34 -11.07
C GLU A 154 0.92 12.76 -9.81
N ALA A 155 0.18 12.71 -8.69
CA ALA A 155 0.67 12.14 -7.43
C ALA A 155 0.83 10.61 -7.49
N HIS A 156 0.19 9.95 -8.45
CA HIS A 156 0.21 8.50 -8.59
C HIS A 156 1.04 8.01 -9.79
N ALA A 157 1.33 8.88 -10.76
CA ALA A 157 1.95 8.51 -12.02
C ALA A 157 3.35 7.86 -11.90
N SER A 158 4.17 8.30 -10.94
CA SER A 158 5.53 7.76 -10.75
C SER A 158 5.99 7.82 -9.28
N GLU A 159 5.03 7.89 -8.34
CA GLU A 159 5.33 7.83 -6.91
C GLU A 159 5.60 6.38 -6.49
N HIS A 160 6.59 6.19 -5.62
CA HIS A 160 7.06 4.86 -5.21
C HIS A 160 6.86 4.59 -3.73
N SER A 161 6.79 5.65 -2.90
CA SER A 161 6.81 5.52 -1.45
C SER A 161 5.62 4.74 -0.89
N LEU A 162 4.46 4.87 -1.52
CA LEU A 162 3.28 4.06 -1.22
C LEU A 162 3.38 2.66 -1.83
N GLU A 163 3.84 2.59 -3.09
CA GLU A 163 3.84 1.35 -3.88
C GLU A 163 4.70 0.26 -3.27
N ILE A 164 5.81 0.64 -2.66
CA ILE A 164 6.74 -0.30 -2.02
C ILE A 164 6.22 -0.89 -0.71
N GLN A 165 5.06 -0.44 -0.24
CA GLN A 165 4.36 -1.00 0.93
C GLN A 165 3.26 -2.00 0.54
N LEU A 166 3.04 -2.22 -0.76
CA LEU A 166 1.92 -3.02 -1.25
C LEU A 166 2.20 -4.53 -1.38
N PRO A 167 3.39 -4.97 -1.84
CA PRO A 167 3.70 -6.40 -1.89
C PRO A 167 4.09 -6.96 -0.52
#